data_AF-A0A3A5WCM5-F1
#
_entry.id   AF-A0A3A5WCM5-F1
#
_cell.length_a   1.000
_cell.length_b   1.000
_cell.length_c   1.000
_cell.angle_alpha   90.00
_cell.angle_beta   90.00
_cell.angle_gamma   90.00
#
_symmetry.space_group_name_H-M   'P 1'
#
loop_
_entity.id
_entity.type
_entity.pdbx_description
1 polymer ?
#
loop_
_entity_poly.entity_id
_entity_poly.type
_entity_poly.pdbx_seq_one_letter_code
_entity_poly.pdbx_strand_id
1 'polypeptide(L)'
;MSDRFSRQRGLVRQDVIEHLGVFMQFSEFPVPFVEAMKTLGEHLGAPEIIDSISPTSADGFQIEWVPTAKQEPKTTCLHVSYGAKGIFLNGSSAGEPVDAVYEPAIATVAACLMWSEILRRSDAYQPIEIPKVSVSVNVRVNENSLRNYVPTLKFSLDGHSVHQNVREANDGTMHKRVLLRLDDDDPLVQELINKLNVQLSGNEMEPRTPTLSLSLPRLSPKLSGHLSIVGAGGLGTWCLHTLVEGLKHAEKSEVQFLVFDKDMNIEEHNLNRQVIYGPEDVGLTKIAATRRWLERCIPDAQVEAVYELTDAMALPAEDASEDGIDLGDLFEVPTQAKSVLDDTLSVQGTIEQLASTDMILGCLDAMRPRFLANCIAAMQGVPYLNGGVAALEGAYHQFTTNSLIEMYGPNAARDTTVMSCQEDGSVPLSSIVLTNAFVGAFQALAALQRLSGYPSSCIQSAYWNAYENEIQVQQGPEYPVQSASVDALSQALWPGEAMA
;
A
#
# COMPACT_ATOMS: atom_id res chain seq x y z
N MET A 1 -23.41 -5.86 -4.10
CA MET A 1 -22.76 -4.63 -3.58
C MET A 1 -21.31 -4.98 -3.37
N SER A 2 -20.38 -4.22 -3.95
CA SER A 2 -18.95 -4.46 -3.73
C SER A 2 -18.61 -4.20 -2.26
N ASP A 3 -17.87 -5.12 -1.64
CA ASP A 3 -17.48 -5.03 -0.24
C ASP A 3 -16.20 -4.18 -0.09
N ARG A 4 -16.34 -2.95 0.43
CA ARG A 4 -15.25 -1.99 0.65
C ARG A 4 -14.07 -2.63 1.41
N PHE A 5 -14.34 -3.52 2.36
CA PHE A 5 -13.33 -4.08 3.27
C PHE A 5 -12.85 -5.49 2.88
N SER A 6 -13.25 -6.01 1.72
CA SER A 6 -12.98 -7.39 1.29
C SER A 6 -11.49 -7.78 1.39
N ARG A 7 -10.58 -6.86 1.05
CA ARG A 7 -9.13 -7.10 1.03
C ARG A 7 -8.47 -7.13 2.41
N GLN A 8 -9.10 -6.57 3.44
CA GLN A 8 -8.55 -6.60 4.80
C GLN A 8 -9.16 -7.68 5.69
N ARG A 9 -10.34 -8.24 5.35
CA ARG A 9 -11.00 -9.31 6.13
C ARG A 9 -10.14 -10.57 6.33
N GLY A 10 -9.20 -10.81 5.43
CA GLY A 10 -8.20 -11.88 5.56
C GLY A 10 -7.15 -11.63 6.65
N LEU A 11 -7.03 -10.40 7.15
CA LEU A 11 -6.03 -9.95 8.12
C LEU A 11 -6.64 -9.51 9.45
N VAL A 12 -7.88 -9.02 9.41
CA VAL A 12 -8.60 -8.50 10.58
C VAL A 12 -10.04 -8.98 10.61
N ARG A 13 -10.59 -9.06 11.82
CA ARG A 13 -11.99 -9.35 12.12
C ARG A 13 -12.80 -8.07 12.05
N GLN A 14 -13.43 -7.82 10.91
CA GLN A 14 -14.17 -6.57 10.66
C GLN A 14 -15.32 -6.36 11.65
N ASP A 15 -15.98 -7.46 12.06
CA ASP A 15 -17.04 -7.46 13.07
C ASP A 15 -16.56 -6.95 14.44
N VAL A 16 -15.28 -7.15 14.78
CA VAL A 16 -14.70 -6.58 16.00
C VAL A 16 -14.38 -5.10 15.80
N ILE A 17 -13.78 -4.73 14.66
CA ILE A 17 -13.38 -3.35 14.37
C ILE A 17 -14.57 -2.39 14.39
N GLU A 18 -15.70 -2.80 13.81
CA GLU A 18 -16.93 -2.01 13.73
C GLU A 18 -17.54 -1.66 15.11
N HIS A 19 -17.11 -2.34 16.18
CA HIS A 19 -17.60 -2.12 17.54
C HIS A 19 -16.54 -1.49 18.47
N LEU A 20 -15.36 -1.12 17.95
CA LEU A 20 -14.30 -0.52 18.76
C LEU A 20 -14.69 0.90 19.23
N GLY A 21 -14.59 1.14 20.53
CA GLY A 21 -14.68 2.49 21.10
C GLY A 21 -13.28 3.07 21.31
N VAL A 22 -12.95 4.18 20.64
CA VAL A 22 -11.69 4.91 20.82
C VAL A 22 -11.97 6.32 21.31
N PHE A 23 -11.29 6.73 22.38
CA PHE A 23 -11.51 7.98 23.09
C PHE A 23 -10.22 8.81 23.12
N MET A 24 -10.30 10.05 22.67
CA MET A 24 -9.18 11.01 22.60
C MET A 24 -9.69 12.40 22.94
N GLN A 25 -9.13 13.08 23.92
CA GLN A 25 -9.44 14.50 24.15
C GLN A 25 -8.69 15.36 23.13
N PHE A 26 -9.32 15.74 22.02
CA PHE A 26 -8.64 16.32 20.85
C PHE A 26 -7.80 17.56 21.15
N SER A 27 -8.21 18.36 22.15
CA SER A 27 -7.47 19.55 22.58
C SER A 27 -6.08 19.28 23.15
N GLU A 28 -5.78 18.03 23.51
CA GLU A 28 -4.49 17.61 24.11
C GLU A 28 -3.50 17.05 23.07
N PHE A 29 -3.93 16.85 21.83
CA PHE A 29 -3.13 16.24 20.77
C PHE A 29 -2.78 17.26 19.68
N PRO A 30 -1.64 17.09 18.99
CA PRO A 30 -1.41 17.84 17.76
C PRO A 30 -2.46 17.49 16.70
N VAL A 31 -2.91 18.50 15.95
CA VAL A 31 -3.97 18.34 14.93
C VAL A 31 -3.64 17.25 13.91
N PRO A 32 -2.41 17.16 13.34
CA PRO A 32 -2.09 16.10 12.39
C PRO A 32 -2.22 14.68 12.96
N PHE A 33 -2.04 14.49 14.26
CA PHE A 33 -2.26 13.19 14.90
C PHE A 33 -3.74 12.82 14.99
N VAL A 34 -4.58 13.78 15.37
CA VAL A 34 -6.03 13.57 15.43
C VAL A 34 -6.57 13.23 14.04
N GLU A 35 -6.12 13.95 13.01
CA GLU A 35 -6.50 13.69 11.62
C GLU A 35 -6.02 12.31 11.15
N ALA A 36 -4.74 11.95 11.36
CA ALA A 36 -4.23 10.63 11.00
C ALA A 36 -4.97 9.49 11.71
N MET A 37 -5.28 9.65 13.00
CA MET A 37 -6.07 8.67 13.76
C MET A 37 -7.47 8.50 13.19
N LYS A 38 -8.16 9.59 12.84
CA LYS A 38 -9.51 9.54 12.24
C LYS A 38 -9.48 8.89 10.86
N THR A 39 -8.58 9.32 9.98
CA THR A 39 -8.47 8.81 8.62
C THR A 39 -8.14 7.31 8.61
N LEU A 40 -7.17 6.86 9.42
CA LEU A 40 -6.86 5.44 9.53
C LEU A 40 -8.01 4.63 10.11
N GLY A 41 -8.71 5.17 11.12
CA GLY A 41 -9.89 4.53 11.71
C GLY A 41 -11.01 4.32 10.70
N GLU A 42 -11.34 5.34 9.91
CA GLU A 42 -12.35 5.24 8.85
C GLU A 42 -11.98 4.17 7.82
N HIS A 43 -10.72 4.17 7.38
CA HIS A 43 -10.20 3.20 6.41
C HIS A 43 -10.17 1.76 6.96
N LEU A 44 -9.97 1.58 8.27
CA LEU A 44 -10.14 0.31 8.97
C LEU A 44 -11.62 -0.10 9.10
N GLY A 45 -12.57 0.83 8.97
CA GLY A 45 -13.99 0.61 9.25
C GLY A 45 -14.33 0.67 10.74
N ALA A 46 -13.53 1.37 11.53
CA ALA A 46 -13.82 1.65 12.93
C ALA A 46 -14.83 2.80 13.08
N PRO A 47 -15.61 2.84 14.18
CA PRO A 47 -16.45 3.99 14.52
C PRO A 47 -15.66 5.30 14.64
N GLU A 48 -16.36 6.43 14.55
CA GLU A 48 -15.76 7.75 14.77
C GLU A 48 -15.15 7.85 16.18
N ILE A 49 -13.94 8.39 16.26
CA ILE A 49 -13.23 8.62 17.52
C ILE A 49 -13.98 9.66 18.35
N ILE A 50 -14.20 9.35 19.63
CA ILE A 50 -14.99 10.17 20.54
C ILE A 50 -14.09 11.19 21.25
N ASP A 51 -14.43 12.48 21.14
CA ASP A 51 -13.76 13.58 21.85
C ASP A 51 -14.14 13.60 23.34
N SER A 52 -13.44 12.81 24.16
CA SER A 52 -13.73 12.65 25.59
C SER A 52 -12.51 12.16 26.38
N ILE A 53 -12.49 12.47 27.68
CA ILE A 53 -11.43 12.15 28.64
C ILE A 53 -11.56 10.72 29.19
N SER A 54 -12.72 10.07 29.04
CA SER A 54 -12.88 8.71 29.57
C SER A 54 -13.91 7.90 28.77
N PRO A 55 -13.71 6.57 28.66
CA PRO A 55 -14.70 5.70 28.07
C PRO A 55 -16.02 5.78 28.83
N THR A 56 -17.14 5.92 28.13
CA THR A 56 -18.48 5.83 28.74
C THR A 56 -18.90 4.39 29.05
N SER A 57 -18.18 3.39 28.52
CA SER A 57 -18.38 1.95 28.73
C SER A 57 -17.05 1.27 29.11
N ALA A 58 -17.11 0.07 29.69
CA ALA A 58 -15.92 -0.66 30.16
C ALA A 58 -14.97 -1.13 29.02
N ASP A 59 -15.43 -1.12 27.77
CA ASP A 59 -14.81 -1.83 26.65
C ASP A 59 -14.11 -0.91 25.62
N GLY A 60 -13.83 0.34 25.99
CA GLY A 60 -13.20 1.34 25.12
C GLY A 60 -11.73 1.59 25.39
N PHE A 61 -10.97 1.97 24.35
CA PHE A 61 -9.57 2.39 24.44
C PHE A 61 -9.46 3.90 24.62
N GLN A 62 -8.79 4.32 25.69
CA GLN A 62 -8.46 5.72 25.93
C GLN A 62 -7.02 5.96 25.50
N ILE A 63 -6.80 6.96 24.65
CA ILE A 63 -5.46 7.39 24.26
C ILE A 63 -5.14 8.68 25.01
N GLU A 64 -3.94 8.76 25.58
CA GLU A 64 -3.44 9.94 26.29
C GLU A 64 -2.13 10.43 25.66
N TRP A 65 -2.04 11.75 25.46
CA TRP A 65 -0.81 12.41 25.04
C TRP A 65 0.17 12.56 26.22
N VAL A 66 1.47 12.38 25.99
CA VAL A 66 2.51 12.53 27.02
C VAL A 66 3.22 13.88 26.85
N PRO A 67 3.49 14.65 27.93
CA PRO A 67 3.42 14.30 29.36
C PRO A 67 2.12 14.68 30.06
N THR A 68 1.05 15.02 29.34
CA THR A 68 -0.25 15.39 29.93
C THR A 68 -1.01 14.20 30.53
N ALA A 69 -0.54 12.97 30.27
CA ALA A 69 -1.03 11.73 30.86
C ALA A 69 -1.07 11.79 32.41
N LYS A 70 -2.24 11.45 32.97
CA LYS A 70 -2.52 11.55 34.41
C LYS A 70 -3.08 10.22 34.93
N GLN A 71 -2.41 9.08 34.75
CA GLN A 71 -2.90 7.83 35.36
C GLN A 71 -1.92 6.65 35.41
N GLU A 72 -2.22 5.71 36.32
CA GLU A 72 -1.59 4.39 36.40
C GLU A 72 -1.96 3.53 35.16
N PRO A 73 -1.06 2.64 34.71
CA PRO A 73 -1.24 1.87 33.48
C PRO A 73 -2.44 0.91 33.60
N LYS A 74 -3.52 1.22 32.86
CA LYS A 74 -4.65 0.30 32.60
C LYS A 74 -4.46 -0.35 31.23
N THR A 75 -4.97 -1.57 31.06
CA THR A 75 -4.93 -2.29 29.77
C THR A 75 -5.62 -1.54 28.63
N THR A 76 -6.65 -0.77 28.94
CA THR A 76 -7.40 0.06 27.98
C THR A 76 -6.84 1.47 27.79
N CYS A 77 -5.80 1.85 28.54
CA CYS A 77 -5.13 3.13 28.38
C CYS A 77 -3.86 2.96 27.53
N LEU A 78 -3.71 3.80 26.51
CA LEU A 78 -2.54 3.85 25.64
C LEU A 78 -1.92 5.24 25.70
N HIS A 79 -0.60 5.29 25.72
CA HIS A 79 0.15 6.54 25.71
C HIS A 79 0.77 6.77 24.34
N VAL A 80 0.87 8.04 23.94
CA VAL A 80 1.64 8.44 22.77
C VAL A 80 2.28 9.80 22.98
N SER A 81 3.50 9.96 22.50
CA SER A 81 4.02 11.26 22.11
C SER A 81 4.93 11.13 20.90
N TYR A 82 5.06 12.22 20.16
CA TYR A 82 6.11 12.38 19.17
C TYR A 82 6.67 13.80 19.19
N GLY A 83 7.87 13.95 18.64
CA GLY A 83 8.63 15.18 18.68
C GLY A 83 10.05 14.99 18.15
N ALA A 84 10.95 15.92 18.46
CA ALA A 84 12.32 15.96 17.98
C ALA A 84 13.17 14.72 18.34
N LYS A 85 12.76 13.93 19.35
CA LYS A 85 13.45 12.67 19.72
C LYS A 85 12.89 11.45 19.00
N GLY A 86 11.75 11.56 18.31
CA GLY A 86 11.06 10.44 17.66
C GLY A 86 9.65 10.19 18.20
N ILE A 87 9.19 8.94 18.16
CA ILE A 87 7.84 8.49 18.49
C ILE A 87 7.89 7.49 19.65
N PHE A 88 7.04 7.65 20.66
CA PHE A 88 7.06 6.83 21.88
C PHE A 88 5.65 6.43 22.32
N LEU A 89 5.39 5.12 22.41
CA LEU A 89 4.14 4.58 22.99
C LEU A 89 4.32 4.06 24.43
N ASN A 90 5.54 4.16 24.98
CA ASN A 90 5.89 3.65 26.31
C ASN A 90 5.69 4.65 27.45
N GLY A 91 5.04 5.79 27.19
CA GLY A 91 4.88 6.85 28.19
C GLY A 91 6.06 7.82 28.31
N SER A 92 7.10 7.68 27.48
CA SER A 92 8.22 8.64 27.43
C SER A 92 7.80 9.91 26.68
N SER A 93 8.38 11.06 27.07
CA SER A 93 8.23 12.32 26.33
C SER A 93 9.18 12.36 25.13
N ALA A 94 8.63 12.75 23.97
CA ALA A 94 9.37 12.91 22.73
C ALA A 94 10.15 14.25 22.59
N GLY A 95 10.14 15.10 23.62
CA GLY A 95 10.84 16.39 23.63
C GLY A 95 10.09 17.50 22.90
N GLU A 96 10.84 18.42 22.31
CA GLU A 96 10.29 19.55 21.54
C GLU A 96 9.49 19.07 20.33
N PRO A 97 8.55 19.89 19.79
CA PRO A 97 7.85 19.58 18.56
C PRO A 97 8.80 19.28 17.40
N VAL A 98 8.37 18.40 16.50
CA VAL A 98 9.04 18.18 15.22
C VAL A 98 8.76 19.38 14.29
N ASP A 99 9.57 19.57 13.26
CA ASP A 99 9.28 20.54 12.19
C ASP A 99 7.88 20.26 11.59
N ALA A 100 7.07 21.30 11.43
CA ALA A 100 5.68 21.19 10.97
C ALA A 100 5.59 20.52 9.59
N VAL A 101 6.62 20.66 8.75
CA VAL A 101 6.69 20.00 7.44
C VAL A 101 6.77 18.47 7.57
N TYR A 102 7.43 17.95 8.60
CA TYR A 102 7.49 16.51 8.86
C TYR A 102 6.31 15.97 9.69
N GLU A 103 5.60 16.85 10.39
CA GLU A 103 4.60 16.47 11.38
C GLU A 103 3.51 15.53 10.82
N PRO A 104 2.95 15.74 9.61
CA PRO A 104 1.98 14.81 9.03
C PRO A 104 2.50 13.39 8.87
N ALA A 105 3.78 13.21 8.49
CA ALA A 105 4.37 11.89 8.34
C ALA A 105 4.66 11.22 9.70
N ILE A 106 5.17 11.99 10.66
CA ILE A 106 5.40 11.49 12.02
C ILE A 106 4.09 11.12 12.70
N ALA A 107 3.06 11.95 12.55
CA ALA A 107 1.71 11.68 13.04
C ALA A 107 1.12 10.42 12.41
N THR A 108 1.29 10.22 11.10
CA THR A 108 0.81 9.02 10.40
C THR A 108 1.48 7.76 10.92
N VAL A 109 2.81 7.76 11.10
CA VAL A 109 3.53 6.61 11.69
C VAL A 109 3.05 6.34 13.12
N ALA A 110 2.94 7.39 13.95
CA ALA A 110 2.47 7.24 15.33
C ALA A 110 1.04 6.68 15.40
N ALA A 111 0.15 7.14 14.52
CA ALA A 111 -1.23 6.66 14.43
C ALA A 111 -1.30 5.21 13.95
N CYS A 112 -0.41 4.79 13.04
CA CYS A 112 -0.29 3.38 12.63
C CYS A 112 0.09 2.46 13.81
N LEU A 113 1.10 2.85 14.59
CA LEU A 113 1.53 2.11 15.78
C LEU A 113 0.43 2.05 16.85
N MET A 114 -0.33 3.14 17.00
CA MET A 114 -1.44 3.23 17.95
C MET A 114 -2.62 2.35 17.55
N TRP A 115 -3.09 2.47 16.30
CA TRP A 115 -4.15 1.61 15.78
C TRP A 115 -3.77 0.15 15.82
N SER A 116 -2.52 -0.19 15.48
CA SER A 116 -2.08 -1.57 15.56
C SER A 116 -2.15 -2.13 16.99
N GLU A 117 -1.79 -1.34 17.99
CA GLU A 117 -1.91 -1.76 19.38
C GLU A 117 -3.37 -1.90 19.82
N ILE A 118 -4.27 -1.03 19.35
CA ILE A 118 -5.72 -1.17 19.56
C ILE A 118 -6.24 -2.47 18.94
N LEU A 119 -5.81 -2.79 17.71
CA LEU A 119 -6.20 -4.03 17.02
C LEU A 119 -5.66 -5.27 17.74
N ARG A 120 -4.41 -5.25 18.23
CA ARG A 120 -3.88 -6.31 19.09
C ARG A 120 -4.76 -6.46 20.32
N ARG A 121 -4.95 -5.37 21.09
CA ARG A 121 -5.65 -5.39 22.40
C ARG A 121 -7.12 -5.76 22.35
N SER A 122 -7.76 -5.61 21.19
CA SER A 122 -9.14 -6.01 20.93
C SER A 122 -9.26 -7.39 20.29
N ASP A 123 -8.15 -8.11 20.10
CA ASP A 123 -8.12 -9.38 19.35
C ASP A 123 -8.63 -9.19 17.90
N ALA A 124 -8.59 -7.97 17.35
CA ALA A 124 -9.13 -7.69 16.03
C ALA A 124 -8.27 -8.26 14.89
N TYR A 125 -6.99 -8.57 15.11
CA TYR A 125 -6.18 -9.28 14.11
C TYR A 125 -6.62 -10.73 13.94
N GLN A 126 -6.63 -11.21 12.70
CA GLN A 126 -6.73 -12.65 12.45
C GLN A 126 -5.45 -13.34 12.93
N PRO A 127 -5.55 -14.53 13.54
CA PRO A 127 -4.37 -15.27 14.00
C PRO A 127 -3.51 -15.81 12.85
N ILE A 128 -4.09 -15.89 11.64
CA ILE A 128 -3.44 -16.29 10.40
C ILE A 128 -4.02 -15.46 9.25
N GLU A 129 -3.24 -15.27 8.18
CA GLU A 129 -3.77 -14.70 6.95
C GLU A 129 -4.77 -15.68 6.30
N ILE A 130 -5.93 -15.18 5.89
CA ILE A 130 -6.96 -15.91 5.14
C ILE A 130 -7.16 -15.21 3.78
N PRO A 131 -6.37 -15.55 2.74
CA PRO A 131 -6.43 -14.84 1.46
C PRO A 131 -7.76 -15.01 0.73
N LYS A 132 -8.42 -16.15 0.91
CA LYS A 132 -9.68 -16.47 0.22
C LYS A 132 -10.55 -17.43 1.00
N VAL A 133 -11.85 -17.14 1.04
CA VAL A 133 -12.90 -18.06 1.50
C VAL A 133 -13.82 -18.36 0.33
N SER A 134 -14.24 -19.61 0.17
CA SER A 134 -15.18 -20.01 -0.89
C SER A 134 -16.13 -21.08 -0.38
N VAL A 135 -17.40 -21.02 -0.77
CA VAL A 135 -18.40 -22.05 -0.46
C VAL A 135 -18.62 -22.92 -1.69
N SER A 136 -18.70 -24.24 -1.51
CA SER A 136 -18.95 -25.16 -2.61
C SER A 136 -19.77 -26.36 -2.19
N VAL A 137 -20.68 -26.78 -3.07
CA VAL A 137 -21.41 -28.04 -2.95
C VAL A 137 -20.62 -29.13 -3.66
N ASN A 138 -20.29 -30.20 -2.91
CA ASN A 138 -19.53 -31.34 -3.42
C ASN A 138 -20.49 -32.52 -3.65
N VAL A 139 -20.66 -32.94 -4.90
CA VAL A 139 -21.52 -34.07 -5.28
C VAL A 139 -20.67 -35.24 -5.78
N ARG A 140 -20.96 -36.45 -5.28
CA ARG A 140 -20.32 -37.69 -5.74
C ARG A 140 -21.28 -38.49 -6.59
N VAL A 141 -20.90 -38.79 -7.83
CA VAL A 141 -21.77 -39.36 -8.85
C VAL A 141 -21.24 -40.71 -9.30
N ASN A 142 -22.07 -41.75 -9.18
CA ASN A 142 -21.83 -43.06 -9.78
C ASN A 142 -22.52 -43.12 -11.16
N GLU A 143 -21.80 -42.80 -12.23
CA GLU A 143 -22.38 -42.81 -13.58
C GLU A 143 -22.77 -44.23 -14.05
N ASN A 144 -22.19 -45.29 -13.46
CA ASN A 144 -22.60 -46.66 -13.77
C ASN A 144 -24.03 -46.98 -13.31
N SER A 145 -24.63 -46.13 -12.48
CA SER A 145 -26.04 -46.25 -12.08
C SER A 145 -27.04 -45.70 -13.10
N LEU A 146 -26.56 -45.06 -14.18
CA LEU A 146 -27.42 -44.52 -15.22
C LEU A 146 -28.15 -45.65 -15.97
N ARG A 147 -29.48 -45.57 -16.01
CA ARG A 147 -30.33 -46.56 -16.71
C ARG A 147 -30.28 -46.42 -18.24
N ASN A 148 -29.95 -45.23 -18.72
CA ASN A 148 -29.88 -44.87 -20.14
C ASN A 148 -28.59 -44.10 -20.41
N TYR A 149 -28.10 -44.16 -21.65
CA TYR A 149 -26.96 -43.34 -22.08
C TYR A 149 -27.35 -41.86 -22.09
N VAL A 150 -26.61 -41.04 -21.35
CA VAL A 150 -26.73 -39.58 -21.34
C VAL A 150 -25.34 -39.00 -21.62
N PRO A 151 -25.14 -38.23 -22.70
CA PRO A 151 -23.81 -37.75 -23.10
C PRO A 151 -23.22 -36.73 -22.13
N THR A 152 -24.04 -36.01 -21.37
CA THR A 152 -23.57 -35.04 -20.36
C THR A 152 -24.62 -34.85 -19.27
N LEU A 153 -24.21 -34.95 -18.00
CA LEU A 153 -25.03 -34.55 -16.86
C LEU A 153 -24.85 -33.05 -16.59
N LYS A 154 -25.96 -32.34 -16.41
CA LYS A 154 -25.96 -30.94 -16.00
C LYS A 154 -26.25 -30.87 -14.50
N PHE A 155 -25.47 -30.09 -13.77
CA PHE A 155 -25.66 -29.82 -12.36
C PHE A 155 -25.87 -28.32 -12.19
N SER A 156 -26.83 -27.94 -11.36
CA SER A 156 -27.15 -26.55 -11.02
C SER A 156 -27.58 -26.48 -9.56
N LEU A 157 -27.48 -25.30 -8.98
CA LEU A 157 -28.00 -24.99 -7.66
C LEU A 157 -29.14 -23.98 -7.85
N ASP A 158 -30.37 -24.35 -7.52
CA ASP A 158 -31.55 -23.53 -7.81
C ASP A 158 -31.46 -22.18 -7.10
N GLY A 159 -31.54 -21.09 -7.87
CA GLY A 159 -31.47 -19.73 -7.34
C GLY A 159 -30.05 -19.19 -7.09
N HIS A 160 -29.01 -19.97 -7.41
CA HIS A 160 -27.61 -19.60 -7.16
C HIS A 160 -26.77 -19.74 -8.43
N SER A 161 -25.90 -18.76 -8.65
CA SER A 161 -24.89 -18.84 -9.71
C SER A 161 -23.71 -19.69 -9.22
N VAL A 162 -23.21 -20.59 -10.08
CA VAL A 162 -22.16 -21.54 -9.71
C VAL A 162 -21.16 -21.81 -10.82
N HIS A 163 -19.90 -21.95 -10.45
CA HIS A 163 -18.84 -22.49 -11.29
C HIS A 163 -18.68 -24.00 -11.06
N GLN A 164 -18.85 -24.79 -12.14
CA GLN A 164 -18.76 -26.25 -12.08
C GLN A 164 -17.35 -26.75 -12.42
N ASN A 165 -16.81 -27.66 -11.60
CA ASN A 165 -15.59 -28.42 -11.88
C ASN A 165 -15.87 -29.92 -11.69
N VAL A 166 -15.61 -30.73 -12.72
CA VAL A 166 -15.85 -32.18 -12.69
C VAL A 166 -14.51 -32.91 -12.80
N ARG A 167 -14.24 -33.80 -11.84
CA ARG A 167 -13.02 -34.61 -11.78
C ARG A 167 -13.36 -36.06 -11.45
N GLU A 168 -12.49 -36.99 -11.82
CA GLU A 168 -12.58 -38.36 -11.32
C GLU A 168 -12.24 -38.42 -9.82
N ALA A 169 -12.90 -39.33 -9.08
CA ALA A 169 -12.65 -39.51 -7.65
C ALA A 169 -11.29 -40.17 -7.34
N ASN A 170 -10.65 -40.80 -8.34
CA ASN A 170 -9.33 -41.44 -8.27
C ASN A 170 -9.16 -42.45 -7.13
N ASP A 171 -10.23 -43.15 -6.74
CA ASP A 171 -10.24 -44.13 -5.64
C ASP A 171 -10.67 -45.54 -6.09
N GLY A 172 -10.59 -45.82 -7.40
CA GLY A 172 -10.96 -47.11 -8.00
C GLY A 172 -12.46 -47.33 -8.20
N THR A 173 -13.32 -46.44 -7.72
CA THR A 173 -14.78 -46.57 -7.86
C THR A 173 -15.33 -46.11 -9.22
N MET A 174 -14.51 -45.46 -10.05
CA MET A 174 -14.92 -44.72 -11.26
C MET A 174 -16.01 -43.65 -11.01
N HIS A 175 -16.25 -43.25 -9.75
CA HIS A 175 -17.17 -42.15 -9.46
C HIS A 175 -16.58 -40.82 -9.91
N LYS A 176 -17.44 -39.90 -10.32
CA LYS A 176 -17.06 -38.48 -10.55
C LYS A 176 -17.35 -37.65 -9.31
N ARG A 177 -16.50 -36.66 -9.05
CA ARG A 177 -16.73 -35.56 -8.11
C ARG A 177 -17.10 -34.33 -8.91
N VAL A 178 -18.28 -33.78 -8.62
CA VAL A 178 -18.77 -32.53 -9.18
C VAL A 178 -18.71 -31.49 -8.06
N LEU A 179 -17.87 -30.48 -8.24
CA LEU A 179 -17.77 -29.33 -7.37
C LEU A 179 -18.57 -28.20 -8.00
N LEU A 180 -19.59 -27.70 -7.30
CA LEU A 180 -20.34 -26.50 -7.64
C LEU A 180 -19.91 -25.41 -6.67
N ARG A 181 -19.03 -24.52 -7.10
CA ARG A 181 -18.61 -23.37 -6.29
C ARG A 181 -19.60 -22.24 -6.47
N LEU A 182 -20.14 -21.70 -5.38
CA LEU A 182 -21.00 -20.52 -5.42
C LEU A 182 -20.18 -19.27 -5.72
N ASP A 183 -20.80 -18.32 -6.41
CA ASP A 183 -20.19 -17.01 -6.68
C ASP A 183 -19.99 -16.24 -5.36
N ASP A 184 -18.93 -15.44 -5.29
CA ASP A 184 -18.49 -14.83 -4.03
C ASP A 184 -19.50 -13.79 -3.50
N ASP A 185 -20.36 -13.22 -4.37
CA ASP A 185 -21.42 -12.27 -4.04
C ASP A 185 -22.77 -12.92 -3.64
N ASP A 186 -22.84 -14.25 -3.64
CA ASP A 186 -24.04 -14.99 -3.26
C ASP A 186 -24.41 -14.75 -1.77
N PRO A 187 -25.69 -14.46 -1.44
CA PRO A 187 -26.11 -14.21 -0.06
C PRO A 187 -25.76 -15.34 0.92
N LEU A 188 -25.80 -16.60 0.49
CA LEU A 188 -25.45 -17.74 1.33
C LEU A 188 -23.93 -17.80 1.60
N VAL A 189 -23.13 -17.42 0.60
CA VAL A 189 -21.67 -17.28 0.77
C VAL A 189 -21.37 -16.23 1.83
N GLN A 190 -22.00 -15.06 1.72
CA GLN A 190 -21.83 -13.97 2.69
C GLN A 190 -22.29 -14.39 4.10
N GLU A 191 -23.42 -15.09 4.22
CA GLU A 191 -23.90 -15.60 5.51
C GLU A 191 -22.89 -16.56 6.17
N LEU A 192 -22.32 -17.49 5.40
CA LEU A 192 -21.36 -18.47 5.93
C LEU A 192 -20.01 -17.84 6.26
N ILE A 193 -19.54 -16.88 5.45
CA ILE A 193 -18.33 -16.10 5.73
C ILE A 193 -18.48 -15.35 7.07
N ASN A 194 -19.62 -14.69 7.29
CA ASN A 194 -19.89 -13.95 8.54
C ASN A 194 -20.01 -14.86 9.78
N LYS A 195 -20.20 -16.17 9.59
CA LYS A 195 -20.24 -17.18 10.67
C LYS A 195 -18.89 -17.89 10.86
N LEU A 196 -17.91 -17.68 9.99
CA LEU A 196 -16.60 -18.30 10.09
C LEU A 196 -15.84 -17.69 11.27
N ASN A 197 -15.51 -18.51 12.26
CA ASN A 197 -14.75 -18.10 13.43
C ASN A 197 -13.41 -18.83 13.46
N VAL A 198 -12.31 -18.09 13.41
CA VAL A 198 -10.94 -18.62 13.51
C VAL A 198 -10.34 -18.14 14.82
N GLN A 199 -10.02 -19.07 15.71
CA GLN A 199 -9.52 -18.77 17.05
C GLN A 199 -8.17 -19.45 17.28
N LEU A 200 -7.27 -18.73 17.94
CA LEU A 200 -6.03 -19.27 18.46
C LEU A 200 -6.22 -19.57 19.96
N SER A 201 -6.09 -20.84 20.35
CA SER A 201 -6.23 -21.23 21.76
C SER A 201 -4.97 -20.88 22.55
N GLY A 202 -5.13 -20.15 23.67
CA GLY A 202 -4.10 -20.04 24.70
C GLY A 202 -3.01 -18.97 24.48
N ASN A 203 -3.30 -17.89 23.76
CA ASN A 203 -2.37 -16.77 23.64
C ASN A 203 -2.66 -15.73 24.74
N GLU A 204 -1.72 -15.53 25.67
CA GLU A 204 -1.76 -14.35 26.55
C GLU A 204 -1.24 -13.15 25.76
N MET A 205 -2.09 -12.14 25.63
CA MET A 205 -1.77 -10.95 24.85
C MET A 205 -1.05 -9.93 25.73
N GLU A 206 0.26 -9.81 25.52
CA GLU A 206 1.07 -8.78 26.16
C GLU A 206 0.96 -7.44 25.41
N PRO A 207 0.70 -6.32 26.12
CA PRO A 207 0.75 -4.98 25.55
C PRO A 207 2.11 -4.68 24.91
N ARG A 208 2.11 -4.06 23.72
CA ARG A 208 3.31 -3.53 23.08
C ARG A 208 3.36 -2.01 23.24
N THR A 209 4.56 -1.50 23.45
CA THR A 209 4.81 -0.07 23.58
C THR A 209 6.02 0.33 22.72
N PRO A 210 5.90 0.28 21.39
CA PRO A 210 7.01 0.55 20.49
C PRO A 210 7.56 1.96 20.71
N THR A 211 8.86 2.10 20.54
CA THR A 211 9.56 3.37 20.53
C THR A 211 10.42 3.44 19.29
N LEU A 212 10.45 4.61 18.68
CA LEU A 212 11.21 4.89 17.49
C LEU A 212 11.98 6.18 17.70
N SER A 213 13.27 6.07 17.94
CA SER A 213 14.14 7.24 17.99
C SER A 213 14.43 7.76 16.59
N LEU A 214 14.17 9.04 16.35
CA LEU A 214 14.46 9.71 15.06
C LEU A 214 15.30 10.96 15.30
N SER A 215 16.23 11.21 14.39
CA SER A 215 17.01 12.44 14.32
C SER A 215 16.88 13.03 12.92
N LEU A 216 15.81 13.80 12.70
CA LEU A 216 15.54 14.41 11.41
C LEU A 216 16.38 15.68 11.20
N PRO A 217 16.93 15.90 9.99
CA PRO A 217 17.64 17.13 9.67
C PRO A 217 16.67 18.30 9.53
N ARG A 218 17.16 19.53 9.78
CA ARG A 218 16.37 20.75 9.56
C ARG A 218 16.14 20.97 8.08
N LEU A 219 14.90 21.28 7.70
CA LEU A 219 14.58 21.56 6.31
C LEU A 219 14.82 23.04 5.96
N SER A 220 15.00 23.27 4.67
CA SER A 220 14.87 24.57 4.02
C SER A 220 13.41 25.02 4.12
N PRO A 221 13.13 26.31 4.39
CA PRO A 221 11.76 26.84 4.37
C PRO A 221 11.08 26.75 3.00
N LYS A 222 11.88 26.65 1.94
CA LYS A 222 11.43 26.50 0.55
C LYS A 222 11.72 25.09 0.07
N LEU A 223 10.69 24.43 -0.44
CA LEU A 223 10.75 23.09 -1.00
C LEU A 223 10.56 23.17 -2.51
N SER A 224 11.44 22.55 -3.27
CA SER A 224 11.35 22.56 -4.73
C SER A 224 12.00 21.34 -5.34
N GLY A 225 11.44 20.86 -6.45
CA GLY A 225 12.03 19.76 -7.21
C GLY A 225 11.00 18.97 -8.00
N HIS A 226 11.44 17.87 -8.59
CA HIS A 226 10.64 16.99 -9.41
C HIS A 226 10.63 15.57 -8.83
N LEU A 227 9.44 15.05 -8.51
CA LEU A 227 9.27 13.70 -7.99
C LEU A 227 8.55 12.83 -9.01
N SER A 228 9.12 11.65 -9.28
CA SER A 228 8.45 10.60 -10.05
C SER A 228 7.85 9.56 -9.09
N ILE A 229 6.55 9.39 -9.12
CA ILE A 229 5.81 8.43 -8.28
C ILE A 229 5.34 7.30 -9.18
N VAL A 230 5.91 6.12 -8.99
CA VAL A 230 5.60 4.95 -9.80
C VAL A 230 4.63 4.07 -9.01
N GLY A 231 3.34 4.15 -9.33
CA GLY A 231 2.23 3.50 -8.64
C GLY A 231 1.40 4.48 -7.80
N ALA A 232 0.11 4.58 -8.12
CA ALA A 232 -0.91 5.37 -7.39
C ALA A 232 -1.97 4.46 -6.73
N GLY A 233 -1.57 3.22 -6.36
CA GLY A 233 -2.32 2.31 -5.48
C GLY A 233 -2.12 2.61 -3.99
N GLY A 234 -2.57 1.71 -3.10
CA GLY A 234 -2.62 1.92 -1.63
C GLY A 234 -1.44 2.72 -1.07
N LEU A 235 -0.24 2.17 -1.16
CA LEU A 235 0.99 2.80 -0.68
C LEU A 235 1.28 4.15 -1.37
N GLY A 236 1.13 4.22 -2.70
CA GLY A 236 1.34 5.44 -3.48
C GLY A 236 0.42 6.59 -3.06
N THR A 237 -0.86 6.30 -2.82
CA THR A 237 -1.81 7.31 -2.33
C THR A 237 -1.46 7.83 -0.94
N TRP A 238 -0.98 6.97 -0.04
CA TRP A 238 -0.53 7.37 1.30
C TRP A 238 0.77 8.18 1.27
N CYS A 239 1.69 7.82 0.37
CA CYS A 239 2.88 8.62 0.10
C CYS A 239 2.48 10.03 -0.36
N LEU A 240 1.64 10.14 -1.38
CA LEU A 240 1.19 11.42 -1.94
C LEU A 240 0.41 12.25 -0.92
N HIS A 241 -0.57 11.66 -0.23
CA HIS A 241 -1.35 12.31 0.82
C HIS A 241 -0.44 12.91 1.88
N THR A 242 0.42 12.09 2.48
CA THR A 242 1.30 12.51 3.57
C THR A 242 2.30 13.57 3.12
N LEU A 243 2.85 13.42 1.91
CA LEU A 243 3.76 14.39 1.32
C LEU A 243 3.07 15.74 1.13
N VAL A 244 1.88 15.75 0.53
CA VAL A 244 1.11 16.97 0.26
C VAL A 244 0.71 17.68 1.54
N GLU A 245 0.26 16.96 2.58
CA GLU A 245 0.02 17.58 3.89
C GLU A 245 1.29 18.24 4.45
N GLY A 246 2.45 17.60 4.32
CA GLY A 246 3.74 18.20 4.69
C GLY A 246 4.09 19.45 3.88
N LEU A 247 3.86 19.41 2.56
CA LEU A 247 4.11 20.53 1.65
C LEU A 247 3.25 21.76 1.99
N LYS A 248 2.04 21.60 2.53
CA LYS A 248 1.18 22.71 2.97
C LYS A 248 1.76 23.50 4.15
N HIS A 249 2.68 22.91 4.91
CA HIS A 249 3.35 23.57 6.03
C HIS A 249 4.64 24.29 5.63
N ALA A 250 5.12 24.14 4.39
CA ALA A 250 6.28 24.86 3.89
C ALA A 250 5.93 26.33 3.59
N GLU A 251 6.90 27.24 3.72
CA GLU A 251 6.68 28.66 3.38
C GLU A 251 6.43 28.85 1.87
N LYS A 252 7.09 28.01 1.06
CA LYS A 252 6.89 27.96 -0.39
C LYS A 252 7.20 26.56 -0.92
N SER A 253 6.35 26.04 -1.78
CA SER A 253 6.53 24.76 -2.47
C SER A 253 6.42 24.95 -4.00
N GLU A 254 7.44 24.51 -4.74
CA GLU A 254 7.47 24.48 -6.21
C GLU A 254 7.80 23.06 -6.65
N VAL A 255 6.79 22.20 -6.72
CA VAL A 255 6.97 20.77 -6.93
C VAL A 255 6.33 20.33 -8.24
N GLN A 256 7.06 19.53 -9.01
CA GLN A 256 6.57 18.83 -10.19
C GLN A 256 6.37 17.35 -9.85
N PHE A 257 5.28 16.77 -10.34
CA PHE A 257 4.92 15.37 -10.14
C PHE A 257 4.79 14.67 -11.48
N LEU A 258 5.50 13.55 -11.62
CA LEU A 258 5.29 12.58 -12.69
C LEU A 258 4.69 11.31 -12.10
N VAL A 259 3.42 11.03 -12.37
CA VAL A 259 2.69 9.92 -11.74
C VAL A 259 2.44 8.80 -12.73
N PHE A 260 2.80 7.56 -12.36
CA PHE A 260 2.52 6.36 -13.15
C PHE A 260 1.47 5.50 -12.45
N ASP A 261 0.44 5.06 -13.18
CA ASP A 261 -0.43 3.97 -12.73
C ASP A 261 -1.19 3.37 -13.92
N LYS A 262 -1.17 2.04 -14.02
CA LYS A 262 -1.75 1.30 -15.15
C LYS A 262 -3.19 0.85 -14.90
N ASP A 263 -3.71 1.04 -13.70
CA ASP A 263 -5.06 0.61 -13.38
C ASP A 263 -6.08 1.54 -14.04
N MET A 264 -6.90 0.91 -14.87
CA MET A 264 -7.90 1.60 -15.68
C MET A 264 -9.09 2.09 -14.85
N ASN A 265 -9.35 1.49 -13.69
CA ASN A 265 -10.50 1.81 -12.85
C ASN A 265 -10.13 1.79 -11.37
N ILE A 266 -10.63 2.78 -10.63
CA ILE A 266 -10.78 2.73 -9.19
C ILE A 266 -12.03 1.91 -8.87
N GLU A 267 -11.86 0.91 -8.00
CA GLU A 267 -12.94 0.03 -7.55
C GLU A 267 -13.32 0.33 -6.10
N GLU A 268 -14.56 0.00 -5.70
CA GLU A 268 -15.06 0.27 -4.34
C GLU A 268 -14.15 -0.30 -3.24
N HIS A 269 -13.62 -1.51 -3.45
CA HIS A 269 -12.72 -2.16 -2.51
C HIS A 269 -11.35 -1.44 -2.38
N ASN A 270 -11.03 -0.47 -3.23
CA ASN A 270 -9.83 0.36 -3.12
C ASN A 270 -9.96 1.44 -2.03
N LEU A 271 -11.18 1.93 -1.79
CA LEU A 271 -11.48 3.07 -0.93
C LEU A 271 -11.22 2.81 0.56
N ASN A 272 -10.98 1.56 0.96
CA ASN A 272 -10.56 1.25 2.33
C ASN A 272 -9.07 1.50 2.59
N ARG A 273 -8.25 1.75 1.56
CA ARG A 273 -6.80 1.95 1.75
C ARG A 273 -6.16 2.95 0.81
N GLN A 274 -6.87 3.42 -0.21
CA GLN A 274 -6.38 4.43 -1.14
C GLN A 274 -6.92 5.81 -0.75
N VAL A 275 -6.17 6.52 0.09
CA VAL A 275 -6.65 7.69 0.88
C VAL A 275 -7.01 8.93 0.06
N ILE A 276 -6.51 9.05 -1.17
CA ILE A 276 -6.78 10.22 -2.01
C ILE A 276 -8.05 10.08 -2.87
N TYR A 277 -8.67 8.90 -2.90
CA TYR A 277 -9.86 8.61 -3.70
C TYR A 277 -11.11 8.52 -2.83
N GLY A 278 -12.23 9.00 -3.37
CA GLY A 278 -13.56 8.89 -2.78
C GLY A 278 -14.55 8.11 -3.65
N PRO A 279 -15.79 7.90 -3.18
CA PRO A 279 -16.85 7.24 -3.94
C PRO A 279 -17.11 7.87 -5.31
N GLU A 280 -16.87 9.17 -5.47
CA GLU A 280 -16.99 9.91 -6.73
C GLU A 280 -15.90 9.58 -7.76
N ASP A 281 -14.83 8.91 -7.35
CA ASP A 281 -13.73 8.49 -8.22
C ASP A 281 -13.92 7.07 -8.80
N VAL A 282 -14.89 6.30 -8.30
CA VAL A 282 -15.11 4.92 -8.73
C VAL A 282 -15.42 4.87 -10.23
N GLY A 283 -14.66 4.04 -10.95
CA GLY A 283 -14.70 3.93 -12.41
C GLY A 283 -13.83 4.93 -13.18
N LEU A 284 -13.16 5.88 -12.51
CA LEU A 284 -12.09 6.68 -13.12
C LEU A 284 -10.77 5.90 -13.10
N THR A 285 -9.85 6.27 -13.99
CA THR A 285 -8.46 5.77 -13.90
C THR A 285 -7.77 6.38 -12.69
N LYS A 286 -6.83 5.63 -12.10
CA LYS A 286 -6.06 6.11 -10.93
C LYS A 286 -5.24 7.35 -11.26
N ILE A 287 -4.64 7.40 -12.45
CA ILE A 287 -3.88 8.56 -12.92
C ILE A 287 -4.74 9.81 -13.06
N ALA A 288 -5.96 9.71 -13.60
CA ALA A 288 -6.84 10.86 -13.77
C ALA A 288 -7.34 11.39 -12.41
N ALA A 289 -7.76 10.49 -11.51
CA ALA A 289 -8.18 10.84 -10.16
C ALA A 289 -7.02 11.45 -9.34
N THR A 290 -5.82 10.88 -9.45
CA THR A 290 -4.61 11.41 -8.77
C THR A 290 -4.24 12.80 -9.26
N ARG A 291 -4.23 13.02 -10.59
CA ARG A 291 -3.95 14.33 -11.17
C ARG A 291 -4.93 15.37 -10.65
N ARG A 292 -6.23 15.08 -10.75
CA ARG A 292 -7.31 15.95 -10.25
C ARG A 292 -7.15 16.27 -8.77
N TRP A 293 -6.78 15.28 -7.96
CA TRP A 293 -6.56 15.46 -6.54
C TRP A 293 -5.34 16.35 -6.24
N LEU A 294 -4.20 16.12 -6.93
CA LEU A 294 -2.98 16.92 -6.78
C LEU A 294 -3.19 18.39 -7.17
N GLU A 295 -3.79 18.65 -8.34
CA GLU A 295 -4.09 19.99 -8.82
C GLU A 295 -5.03 20.76 -7.88
N ARG A 296 -5.94 20.06 -7.20
CA ARG A 296 -6.82 20.65 -6.19
C ARG A 296 -6.06 21.00 -4.91
N CYS A 297 -5.16 20.12 -4.47
CA CYS A 297 -4.45 20.26 -3.20
C CYS A 297 -3.27 21.23 -3.27
N ILE A 298 -2.58 21.29 -4.42
CA ILE A 298 -1.43 22.15 -4.68
C ILE A 298 -1.63 22.80 -6.06
N PRO A 299 -2.39 23.90 -6.16
CA PRO A 299 -2.75 24.51 -7.46
C PRO A 299 -1.56 24.96 -8.32
N ASP A 300 -0.41 25.23 -7.70
CA ASP A 300 0.82 25.64 -8.38
C ASP A 300 1.71 24.46 -8.78
N ALA A 301 1.35 23.22 -8.42
CA ALA A 301 2.10 22.03 -8.81
C ALA A 301 1.85 21.67 -10.27
N GLN A 302 2.92 21.26 -10.96
CA GLN A 302 2.81 20.70 -12.32
C GLN A 302 2.64 19.18 -12.19
N VAL A 303 1.61 18.63 -12.82
CA VAL A 303 1.26 17.22 -12.67
C VAL A 303 1.14 16.56 -14.04
N GLU A 304 2.14 15.77 -14.37
CA GLU A 304 2.13 14.90 -15.54
C GLU A 304 1.78 13.48 -15.14
N ALA A 305 1.09 12.76 -16.03
CA ALA A 305 0.70 11.38 -15.78
C ALA A 305 1.08 10.48 -16.95
N VAL A 306 1.43 9.25 -16.60
CA VAL A 306 1.90 8.22 -17.50
C VAL A 306 1.17 6.92 -17.17
N TYR A 307 0.78 6.17 -18.20
CA TYR A 307 0.05 4.93 -17.99
C TYR A 307 0.91 3.84 -17.31
N GLU A 308 2.07 3.51 -17.86
CA GLU A 308 2.93 2.47 -17.31
C GLU A 308 4.40 2.81 -17.52
N LEU A 309 5.24 2.39 -16.57
CA LEU A 309 6.68 2.43 -16.72
C LEU A 309 7.13 1.23 -17.56
N THR A 310 7.67 1.49 -18.75
CA THR A 310 8.04 0.43 -19.71
C THR A 310 9.54 0.38 -19.94
N ASP A 311 10.00 -0.72 -20.54
CA ASP A 311 11.40 -0.94 -20.90
C ASP A 311 11.99 0.18 -21.77
N ALA A 312 11.20 0.70 -22.72
CA ALA A 312 11.63 1.77 -23.63
C ALA A 312 12.06 3.05 -22.90
N MET A 313 11.55 3.28 -21.69
CA MET A 313 11.90 4.45 -20.86
C MET A 313 13.20 4.26 -20.07
N ALA A 314 13.71 3.04 -19.99
CA ALA A 314 14.91 2.67 -19.24
C ALA A 314 16.09 2.27 -20.16
N LEU A 315 15.92 2.26 -21.48
CA LEU A 315 16.99 2.02 -22.44
C LEU A 315 17.75 3.33 -22.71
N PRO A 316 19.08 3.29 -22.88
CA PRO A 316 19.85 4.46 -23.32
C PRO A 316 19.37 4.96 -24.68
N ALA A 317 19.32 6.28 -24.87
CA ALA A 317 18.84 6.91 -26.11
C ALA A 317 19.62 6.49 -27.39
N GLU A 318 20.81 5.92 -27.25
CA GLU A 318 21.66 5.47 -28.37
C GLU A 318 21.21 4.13 -28.97
N ASP A 319 20.43 3.31 -28.25
CA ASP A 319 19.93 2.00 -28.71
C ASP A 319 18.48 2.05 -29.22
N ALA A 320 17.83 3.22 -29.17
CA ALA A 320 16.53 3.43 -29.79
C ALA A 320 16.70 3.58 -31.31
N SER A 321 16.86 2.47 -32.02
CA SER A 321 16.93 2.46 -33.48
C SER A 321 15.70 3.14 -34.09
N GLU A 322 15.90 3.99 -35.11
CA GLU A 322 14.86 4.65 -35.93
C GLU A 322 13.88 3.67 -36.63
N ASP A 323 14.14 2.36 -36.59
CA ASP A 323 13.27 1.30 -37.11
C ASP A 323 12.33 0.71 -36.02
N GLY A 324 11.84 1.55 -35.12
CA GLY A 324 10.84 1.15 -34.13
C GLY A 324 9.54 0.72 -34.81
N ILE A 325 9.24 -0.59 -34.79
CA ILE A 325 7.88 -1.08 -35.01
C ILE A 325 6.99 -0.37 -33.99
N ASP A 326 5.98 0.36 -34.47
CA ASP A 326 4.95 0.94 -33.61
C ASP A 326 4.24 -0.21 -32.87
N LEU A 327 4.69 -0.48 -31.65
CA LEU A 327 4.14 -1.51 -30.77
C LEU A 327 2.67 -1.22 -30.41
N GLY A 328 2.16 -0.02 -30.72
CA GLY A 328 0.74 0.31 -30.63
C GLY A 328 -0.17 -0.54 -31.54
N ASP A 329 0.36 -1.10 -32.63
CA ASP A 329 -0.41 -1.92 -33.58
C ASP A 329 -0.40 -3.43 -33.24
N LEU A 330 0.41 -3.88 -32.27
CA LEU A 330 0.54 -5.29 -31.89
C LEU A 330 -0.35 -5.72 -30.72
N PHE A 331 -0.94 -4.77 -30.01
CA PHE A 331 -1.87 -5.04 -28.92
C PHE A 331 -3.24 -4.44 -29.26
N GLU A 332 -4.29 -5.28 -29.30
CA GLU A 332 -5.66 -4.78 -29.30
C GLU A 332 -5.91 -4.05 -27.98
N VAL A 333 -5.62 -2.75 -27.94
CA VAL A 333 -5.91 -1.89 -26.81
C VAL A 333 -7.44 -1.72 -26.73
N PRO A 334 -8.10 -2.06 -25.61
CA PRO A 334 -9.54 -1.90 -25.46
C PRO A 334 -9.96 -0.46 -25.78
N THR A 335 -11.13 -0.27 -26.38
CA THR A 335 -11.63 1.05 -26.81
C THR A 335 -11.65 2.11 -25.69
N GLN A 336 -11.73 1.69 -24.41
CA GLN A 336 -11.65 2.56 -23.24
C GLN A 336 -10.22 3.05 -22.91
N ALA A 337 -9.17 2.29 -23.24
CA ALA A 337 -7.79 2.70 -23.02
C ALA A 337 -7.30 3.72 -24.07
N LYS A 338 -7.95 3.81 -25.24
CA LYS A 338 -7.66 4.85 -26.26
C LYS A 338 -7.89 6.28 -25.76
N SER A 339 -8.97 6.56 -25.03
CA SER A 339 -9.22 7.92 -24.51
C SER A 339 -8.33 8.29 -23.33
N VAL A 340 -7.78 7.30 -22.63
CA VAL A 340 -6.87 7.51 -21.49
C VAL A 340 -5.46 7.82 -21.97
N LEU A 341 -5.03 7.20 -23.08
CA LEU A 341 -3.73 7.47 -23.70
C LEU A 341 -3.58 8.91 -24.20
N ASP A 342 -4.67 9.55 -24.64
CA ASP A 342 -4.67 10.94 -25.12
C ASP A 342 -4.33 11.96 -24.00
N ASP A 343 -4.59 11.63 -22.73
CA ASP A 343 -4.31 12.49 -21.55
C ASP A 343 -3.04 12.07 -20.78
N THR A 344 -2.21 11.20 -21.36
CA THR A 344 -0.94 10.75 -20.79
C THR A 344 0.25 11.14 -21.66
N LEU A 345 1.44 11.26 -21.06
CA LEU A 345 2.64 11.54 -21.83
C LEU A 345 3.00 10.38 -22.77
N SER A 346 3.54 10.75 -23.93
CA SER A 346 4.21 9.81 -24.82
C SER A 346 5.46 9.23 -24.15
N VAL A 347 6.00 8.13 -24.69
CA VAL A 347 7.26 7.54 -24.22
C VAL A 347 8.39 8.58 -24.24
N GLN A 348 8.53 9.33 -25.34
CA GLN A 348 9.55 10.36 -25.47
C GLN A 348 9.37 11.49 -24.44
N GLY A 349 8.15 11.99 -24.27
CA GLY A 349 7.85 13.01 -23.25
C GLY A 349 8.12 12.50 -21.83
N THR A 350 7.87 11.21 -21.58
CA THR A 350 8.16 10.57 -20.29
C THR A 350 9.66 10.49 -20.02
N ILE A 351 10.47 10.12 -21.02
CA ILE A 351 11.93 10.10 -20.90
C ILE A 351 12.47 11.50 -20.54
N GLU A 352 11.95 12.54 -21.19
CA GLU A 352 12.33 13.93 -20.90
C GLU A 352 11.98 14.35 -19.47
N GLN A 353 10.81 13.97 -18.98
CA GLN A 353 10.41 14.22 -17.59
C GLN A 353 11.31 13.45 -16.61
N LEU A 354 11.52 12.15 -16.83
CA LEU A 354 12.38 11.30 -15.99
C LEU A 354 13.83 11.80 -15.94
N ALA A 355 14.36 12.37 -17.02
CA ALA A 355 15.71 12.94 -17.06
C ALA A 355 15.90 14.14 -16.12
N SER A 356 14.81 14.78 -15.69
CA SER A 356 14.82 15.91 -14.76
C SER A 356 14.33 15.56 -13.35
N THR A 357 14.05 14.28 -13.08
CA THR A 357 13.53 13.85 -11.77
C THR A 357 14.62 13.99 -10.70
N ASP A 358 14.25 14.48 -9.52
CA ASP A 358 15.15 14.56 -8.37
C ASP A 358 15.14 13.29 -7.52
N MET A 359 14.09 12.49 -7.60
CA MET A 359 13.90 11.23 -6.87
C MET A 359 12.80 10.40 -7.51
N ILE A 360 12.93 9.06 -7.43
CA ILE A 360 11.89 8.13 -7.88
C ILE A 360 11.35 7.35 -6.69
N LEU A 361 10.03 7.40 -6.49
CA LEU A 361 9.30 6.70 -5.45
C LEU A 361 8.59 5.49 -6.04
N GLY A 362 9.08 4.29 -5.74
CA GLY A 362 8.50 3.02 -6.15
C GLY A 362 7.40 2.55 -5.20
N CYS A 363 6.17 2.55 -5.71
CA CYS A 363 4.94 2.23 -5.01
C CYS A 363 4.19 1.06 -5.67
N LEU A 364 4.95 0.15 -6.29
CA LEU A 364 4.47 -0.90 -7.19
C LEU A 364 4.30 -2.24 -6.49
N ASP A 365 3.41 -3.08 -7.00
CA ASP A 365 3.18 -4.46 -6.55
C ASP A 365 4.00 -5.51 -7.33
N ALA A 366 4.50 -5.15 -8.52
CA ALA A 366 5.29 -6.03 -9.37
C ALA A 366 6.80 -5.74 -9.30
N MET A 367 7.63 -6.79 -9.40
CA MET A 367 9.09 -6.69 -9.28
C MET A 367 9.75 -6.03 -10.49
N ARG A 368 9.40 -6.42 -11.72
CA ARG A 368 9.97 -5.81 -12.94
C ARG A 368 9.92 -4.29 -12.96
N PRO A 369 8.76 -3.62 -12.78
CA PRO A 369 8.72 -2.16 -12.82
C PRO A 369 9.46 -1.49 -11.65
N ARG A 370 9.63 -2.17 -10.50
CA ARG A 370 10.54 -1.69 -9.43
C ARG A 370 11.99 -1.68 -9.91
N PHE A 371 12.44 -2.71 -10.62
CA PHE A 371 13.78 -2.75 -11.21
C PHE A 371 13.99 -1.72 -12.31
N LEU A 372 12.99 -1.49 -13.18
CA LEU A 372 13.03 -0.40 -14.17
C LEU A 372 13.19 0.96 -13.48
N ALA A 373 12.36 1.25 -12.46
CA ALA A 373 12.43 2.49 -11.70
C ALA A 373 13.79 2.67 -11.01
N ASN A 374 14.35 1.59 -10.43
CA ASN A 374 15.68 1.63 -9.82
C ASN A 374 16.78 1.89 -10.87
N CYS A 375 16.70 1.26 -12.04
CA CYS A 375 17.65 1.45 -13.14
C CYS A 375 17.65 2.90 -13.62
N ILE A 376 16.46 3.48 -13.88
CA ILE A 376 16.32 4.89 -14.27
C ILE A 376 16.88 5.82 -13.21
N ALA A 377 16.57 5.59 -11.92
CA ALA A 377 17.12 6.41 -10.83
C ALA A 377 18.65 6.36 -10.78
N ALA A 378 19.24 5.17 -11.01
CA ALA A 378 20.68 5.01 -11.09
C ALA A 378 21.28 5.76 -12.31
N MET A 379 20.63 5.70 -13.48
CA MET A 379 21.04 6.44 -14.68
C MET A 379 21.03 7.96 -14.46
N GLN A 380 20.02 8.47 -13.75
CA GLN A 380 19.89 9.90 -13.46
C GLN A 380 20.73 10.37 -12.25
N GLY A 381 21.38 9.46 -11.53
CA GLY A 381 22.18 9.83 -10.36
C GLY A 381 21.34 10.26 -9.15
N VAL A 382 20.09 9.78 -9.03
CA VAL A 382 19.13 10.17 -7.98
C VAL A 382 18.69 8.98 -7.12
N PRO A 383 18.27 9.18 -5.86
CA PRO A 383 17.81 8.09 -5.01
C PRO A 383 16.54 7.42 -5.55
N TYR A 384 16.49 6.09 -5.42
CA TYR A 384 15.27 5.29 -5.59
C TYR A 384 14.72 4.86 -4.24
N LEU A 385 13.43 5.11 -3.99
CA LEU A 385 12.74 4.69 -2.77
C LEU A 385 11.81 3.52 -3.05
N ASN A 386 12.18 2.34 -2.59
CA ASN A 386 11.36 1.14 -2.73
C ASN A 386 10.42 0.99 -1.53
N GLY A 387 9.11 1.07 -1.78
CA GLY A 387 8.07 0.70 -0.83
C GLY A 387 7.57 -0.73 -1.06
N GLY A 388 7.42 -1.53 -0.01
CA GLY A 388 6.87 -2.89 -0.07
C GLY A 388 5.87 -3.10 1.05
N VAL A 389 4.70 -3.64 0.72
CA VAL A 389 3.68 -4.03 1.68
C VAL A 389 3.21 -5.43 1.33
N ALA A 390 3.16 -6.30 2.32
CA ALA A 390 2.62 -7.65 2.22
C ALA A 390 1.86 -7.97 3.50
N ALA A 391 0.54 -8.11 3.40
CA ALA A 391 -0.33 -8.36 4.54
C ALA A 391 -0.09 -7.37 5.71
N LEU A 392 0.46 -7.85 6.83
CA LEU A 392 0.76 -7.10 8.05
C LEU A 392 2.21 -6.62 8.13
N GLU A 393 2.98 -6.76 7.05
CA GLU A 393 4.36 -6.28 6.97
C GLU A 393 4.47 -5.09 6.02
N GLY A 394 5.21 -4.06 6.45
CA GLY A 394 5.54 -2.89 5.66
C GLY A 394 7.05 -2.64 5.68
N ALA A 395 7.63 -2.34 4.53
CA ALA A 395 9.04 -2.06 4.37
C ALA A 395 9.28 -0.85 3.45
N TYR A 396 10.09 0.09 3.92
CA TYR A 396 10.64 1.20 3.15
C TYR A 396 12.15 1.00 3.03
N HIS A 397 12.71 1.18 1.83
CA HIS A 397 14.14 1.16 1.58
C HIS A 397 14.56 2.23 0.58
N GLN A 398 15.60 2.98 0.92
CA GLN A 398 16.28 3.91 0.03
C GLN A 398 17.51 3.27 -0.59
N PHE A 399 17.63 3.39 -1.90
CA PHE A 399 18.74 2.91 -2.70
C PHE A 399 19.54 4.09 -3.29
N THR A 400 20.77 4.22 -2.81
CA THR A 400 21.77 5.19 -3.28
C THR A 400 23.09 4.54 -3.63
N THR A 401 23.60 3.57 -2.87
CA THR A 401 24.83 2.83 -3.26
C THR A 401 24.53 1.41 -3.71
N ASN A 402 23.47 0.84 -3.14
CA ASN A 402 22.95 -0.49 -3.46
C ASN A 402 21.73 -0.36 -4.37
N SER A 403 21.20 -1.48 -4.79
CA SER A 403 20.03 -1.61 -5.64
C SER A 403 19.11 -2.74 -5.18
N LEU A 404 18.04 -2.96 -5.91
CA LEU A 404 17.16 -4.11 -5.73
C LEU A 404 17.86 -5.45 -5.97
N ILE A 405 19.00 -5.48 -6.66
CA ILE A 405 19.79 -6.71 -6.88
C ILE A 405 20.30 -7.25 -5.54
N GLU A 406 20.86 -6.40 -4.68
CA GLU A 406 21.39 -6.82 -3.38
C GLU A 406 20.28 -7.32 -2.46
N MET A 407 19.05 -6.83 -2.63
CA MET A 407 17.90 -7.19 -1.80
C MET A 407 17.18 -8.46 -2.28
N TYR A 408 16.90 -8.57 -3.58
CA TYR A 408 16.03 -9.60 -4.16
C TYR A 408 16.76 -10.54 -5.12
N GLY A 409 18.01 -10.25 -5.46
CA GLY A 409 18.78 -10.95 -6.48
C GLY A 409 18.44 -10.49 -7.91
N PRO A 410 19.33 -10.74 -8.88
CA PRO A 410 19.16 -10.27 -10.26
C PRO A 410 18.00 -10.97 -10.99
N ASN A 411 17.59 -12.16 -10.54
CA ASN A 411 16.51 -12.89 -11.18
C ASN A 411 15.13 -12.24 -10.96
N ALA A 412 14.97 -11.47 -9.87
CA ALA A 412 13.72 -10.81 -9.55
C ALA A 412 13.35 -9.71 -10.58
N ALA A 413 14.33 -9.15 -11.30
CA ALA A 413 14.11 -8.16 -12.36
C ALA A 413 13.25 -8.68 -13.53
N ARG A 414 13.19 -10.01 -13.69
CA ARG A 414 12.46 -10.69 -14.77
C ARG A 414 11.11 -11.23 -14.33
N ASP A 415 10.78 -11.08 -13.04
CA ASP A 415 9.49 -11.47 -12.53
C ASP A 415 8.43 -10.44 -12.93
N THR A 416 7.57 -10.86 -13.85
CA THR A 416 6.42 -10.10 -14.34
C THR A 416 5.12 -10.49 -13.66
N THR A 417 5.18 -11.40 -12.67
CA THR A 417 4.01 -11.81 -11.92
C THR A 417 3.43 -10.59 -11.20
N VAL A 418 2.27 -10.16 -11.66
CA VAL A 418 1.52 -9.11 -10.98
C VAL A 418 0.76 -9.79 -9.84
N MET A 419 1.16 -9.50 -8.60
CA MET A 419 0.39 -9.86 -7.42
C MET A 419 -0.72 -8.82 -7.24
N SER A 420 -1.71 -8.85 -8.14
CA SER A 420 -2.73 -7.81 -8.19
C SER A 420 -3.74 -7.96 -7.04
N CYS A 421 -4.09 -6.82 -6.46
CA CYS A 421 -5.25 -6.65 -5.59
C CYS A 421 -6.58 -6.59 -6.35
N GLN A 422 -6.63 -6.89 -7.65
CA GLN A 422 -7.86 -6.95 -8.45
C GLN A 422 -8.39 -8.38 -8.56
N GLU A 423 -9.66 -8.54 -8.92
CA GLU A 423 -10.40 -9.81 -8.81
C GLU A 423 -10.16 -10.78 -9.98
N ASP A 424 -9.48 -10.32 -11.05
CA ASP A 424 -9.25 -11.11 -12.26
C ASP A 424 -8.04 -12.06 -12.13
N GLY A 425 -8.27 -13.22 -11.50
CA GLY A 425 -7.53 -14.45 -11.77
C GLY A 425 -6.19 -14.67 -11.04
N SER A 426 -5.63 -13.67 -10.36
CA SER A 426 -4.48 -13.83 -9.46
C SER A 426 -4.89 -14.17 -8.02
N VAL A 427 -3.97 -14.75 -7.25
CA VAL A 427 -4.16 -15.00 -5.81
C VAL A 427 -4.53 -13.67 -5.14
N PRO A 428 -5.71 -13.54 -4.51
CA PRO A 428 -6.09 -12.30 -3.86
C PRO A 428 -5.08 -11.99 -2.75
N LEU A 429 -4.35 -10.88 -2.87
CA LEU A 429 -3.45 -10.41 -1.84
C LEU A 429 -4.25 -9.68 -0.76
N SER A 430 -4.08 -10.08 0.50
CA SER A 430 -4.66 -9.34 1.61
C SER A 430 -3.90 -8.04 1.84
N SER A 431 -4.61 -6.96 2.14
CA SER A 431 -4.00 -5.64 2.35
C SER A 431 -4.79 -4.83 3.37
N ILE A 432 -4.08 -4.10 4.24
CA ILE A 432 -4.65 -3.24 5.28
C ILE A 432 -4.10 -1.82 5.14
N VAL A 433 -4.88 -0.82 5.53
CA VAL A 433 -4.46 0.59 5.45
C VAL A 433 -3.19 0.89 6.24
N LEU A 434 -2.99 0.25 7.39
CA LEU A 434 -1.89 0.56 8.32
C LEU A 434 -0.52 0.41 7.67
N THR A 435 -0.25 -0.71 6.99
CA THR A 435 1.05 -0.96 6.36
C THR A 435 1.29 -0.06 5.16
N ASN A 436 0.24 0.28 4.39
CA ASN A 436 0.31 1.26 3.31
C ASN A 436 0.65 2.66 3.83
N ALA A 437 -0.05 3.12 4.87
CA ALA A 437 0.16 4.41 5.51
C ALA A 437 1.54 4.54 6.15
N PHE A 438 1.99 3.50 6.84
CA PHE A 438 3.32 3.42 7.45
C PHE A 438 4.43 3.62 6.41
N VAL A 439 4.42 2.82 5.34
CA VAL A 439 5.47 2.89 4.30
C VAL A 439 5.38 4.21 3.52
N GLY A 440 4.16 4.65 3.19
CA GLY A 440 3.93 5.94 2.53
C GLY A 440 4.45 7.13 3.35
N ALA A 441 4.33 7.09 4.68
CA ALA A 441 4.84 8.15 5.54
C ALA A 441 6.38 8.23 5.54
N PHE A 442 7.09 7.10 5.52
CA PHE A 442 8.56 7.10 5.39
C PHE A 442 9.03 7.58 4.00
N GLN A 443 8.29 7.21 2.94
CA GLN A 443 8.55 7.75 1.61
C GLN A 443 8.32 9.27 1.55
N ALA A 444 7.27 9.78 2.17
CA ALA A 444 7.01 11.21 2.28
C ALA A 444 8.12 11.95 3.06
N LEU A 445 8.59 11.40 4.19
CA LEU A 445 9.72 11.96 4.95
C LEU A 445 10.98 12.09 4.08
N ALA A 446 11.26 11.08 3.26
CA ALA A 446 12.41 11.07 2.36
C ALA A 446 12.26 12.08 1.21
N ALA A 447 11.06 12.17 0.62
CA ALA A 447 10.76 13.16 -0.41
C ALA A 447 10.88 14.60 0.11
N LEU A 448 10.37 14.89 1.30
CA LEU A 448 10.47 16.22 1.93
C LEU A 448 11.94 16.64 2.16
N GLN A 449 12.78 15.71 2.62
CA GLN A 449 14.22 15.95 2.73
C GLN A 449 14.84 16.25 1.37
N ARG A 450 14.48 15.47 0.34
CA ARG A 450 14.99 15.69 -1.01
C ARG A 450 14.60 17.04 -1.59
N LEU A 451 13.33 17.41 -1.50
CA LEU A 451 12.81 18.70 -1.96
C LEU A 451 13.39 19.90 -1.21
N SER A 452 13.91 19.67 0.00
CA SER A 452 14.64 20.66 0.78
C SER A 452 16.12 20.81 0.40
N GLY A 453 16.60 20.04 -0.58
CA GLY A 453 17.98 20.09 -1.07
C GLY A 453 18.93 19.07 -0.45
N TYR A 454 18.46 18.14 0.38
CA TYR A 454 19.29 17.01 0.81
C TYR A 454 19.50 16.04 -0.37
N PRO A 455 20.67 15.39 -0.48
CA PRO A 455 20.92 14.40 -1.52
C PRO A 455 20.03 13.15 -1.36
N SER A 456 19.66 12.83 -0.12
CA SER A 456 18.83 11.66 0.21
C SER A 456 18.20 11.82 1.60
N SER A 457 17.35 10.87 1.98
CA SER A 457 16.86 10.73 3.36
C SER A 457 17.98 10.33 4.33
N CYS A 458 17.92 10.84 5.56
CA CYS A 458 18.67 10.36 6.71
C CYS A 458 18.22 8.97 7.19
N ILE A 459 17.09 8.46 6.69
CA ILE A 459 16.58 7.12 7.00
C ILE A 459 16.80 6.24 5.78
N GLN A 460 17.63 5.21 5.94
CA GLN A 460 17.93 4.26 4.87
C GLN A 460 16.84 3.22 4.71
N SER A 461 16.33 2.68 5.82
CA SER A 461 15.27 1.69 5.79
C SER A 461 14.39 1.73 7.04
N ALA A 462 13.15 1.30 6.88
CA ALA A 462 12.21 1.08 7.95
C ALA A 462 11.43 -0.21 7.67
N TYR A 463 11.34 -1.09 8.65
CA TYR A 463 10.52 -2.29 8.61
C TYR A 463 9.55 -2.27 9.79
N TRP A 464 8.32 -2.70 9.54
CA TRP A 464 7.31 -2.83 10.57
C TRP A 464 6.50 -4.10 10.37
N ASN A 465 6.40 -4.90 11.43
CA ASN A 465 5.42 -5.94 11.55
C ASN A 465 4.24 -5.40 12.37
N ALA A 466 3.12 -5.14 11.71
CA ALA A 466 1.94 -4.58 12.34
C ALA A 466 1.38 -5.54 13.39
N TYR A 467 1.31 -6.85 13.09
CA TYR A 467 0.80 -7.83 14.06
C TYR A 467 1.56 -7.73 15.37
N GLU A 468 2.90 -7.82 15.38
CA GLU A 468 3.74 -7.73 16.59
C GLU A 468 3.95 -6.31 17.12
N ASN A 469 3.51 -5.29 16.36
CA ASN A 469 3.79 -3.88 16.57
C ASN A 469 5.29 -3.59 16.78
N GLU A 470 6.16 -4.33 16.09
CA GLU A 470 7.61 -4.21 16.17
C GLU A 470 8.14 -3.44 14.96
N ILE A 471 8.89 -2.37 15.24
CA ILE A 471 9.45 -1.47 14.25
C ILE A 471 10.98 -1.47 14.33
N GLN A 472 11.62 -1.48 13.17
CA GLN A 472 13.07 -1.39 13.03
C GLN A 472 13.39 -0.31 12.00
N VAL A 473 14.30 0.61 12.34
CA VAL A 473 14.72 1.70 11.46
C VAL A 473 16.23 1.79 11.42
N GLN A 474 16.77 1.85 10.20
CA GLN A 474 18.19 2.02 9.94
C GLN A 474 18.45 3.44 9.45
N GLN A 475 19.39 4.12 10.12
CA GLN A 475 19.86 5.43 9.68
C GLN A 475 20.74 5.29 8.44
N GLY A 476 20.60 6.23 7.52
CA GLY A 476 21.43 6.36 6.33
C GLY A 476 22.71 7.15 6.59
N PRO A 477 23.67 7.09 5.66
CA PRO A 477 24.83 7.97 5.68
C PRO A 477 24.40 9.44 5.53
N GLU A 478 25.15 10.38 6.12
CA GLU A 478 24.81 11.82 6.06
C GLU A 478 24.84 12.41 4.64
N TYR A 479 25.73 11.91 3.78
CA TYR A 479 25.94 12.38 2.41
C TYR A 479 26.21 11.21 1.46
N PRO A 480 25.20 10.38 1.12
CA PRO A 480 25.43 9.30 0.17
C PRO A 480 25.70 9.87 -1.22
N VAL A 481 26.66 9.26 -1.90
CA VAL A 481 26.87 9.44 -3.34
C VAL A 481 26.05 8.37 -4.03
N GLN A 482 25.23 8.74 -5.03
CA GLN A 482 24.56 7.74 -5.87
C GLN A 482 25.64 6.98 -6.67
N SER A 483 25.70 5.66 -6.47
CA SER A 483 26.70 4.78 -7.07
C SER A 483 26.18 3.38 -7.37
N ALA A 484 24.85 3.18 -7.39
CA ALA A 484 24.27 1.92 -7.83
C ALA A 484 24.68 1.60 -9.27
N SER A 485 25.03 0.34 -9.55
CA SER A 485 25.53 -0.06 -10.87
C SER A 485 24.40 -0.10 -11.90
N VAL A 486 24.41 0.86 -12.84
CA VAL A 486 23.52 0.87 -14.01
C VAL A 486 23.74 -0.40 -14.84
N ASP A 487 24.99 -0.80 -15.07
CA ASP A 487 25.31 -2.01 -15.83
C ASP A 487 24.73 -3.27 -15.20
N ALA A 488 24.84 -3.43 -13.87
CA ALA A 488 24.30 -4.59 -13.18
C ALA A 488 22.76 -4.62 -13.25
N LEU A 489 22.10 -3.46 -13.07
CA LEU A 489 20.65 -3.33 -13.20
C LEU A 489 20.17 -3.63 -14.62
N SER A 490 20.86 -3.09 -15.62
CA SER A 490 20.58 -3.33 -17.03
C SER A 490 20.75 -4.81 -17.38
N GLN A 491 21.85 -5.44 -16.94
CA GLN A 491 22.09 -6.87 -17.15
C GLN A 491 21.03 -7.75 -16.46
N ALA A 492 20.52 -7.34 -15.30
CA ALA A 492 19.45 -8.06 -14.61
C ALA A 492 18.11 -7.96 -15.37
N LEU A 493 17.79 -6.77 -15.91
CA LEU A 493 16.58 -6.51 -16.69
C LEU A 493 16.60 -7.18 -18.07
N TRP A 494 17.75 -7.12 -18.76
CA TRP A 494 17.95 -7.57 -20.15
C TRP A 494 19.21 -8.44 -20.30
N PRO A 495 19.17 -9.71 -19.85
CA PRO A 495 20.32 -10.61 -19.95
C PRO A 495 20.58 -11.03 -21.41
N GLY A 496 21.68 -10.55 -22.00
CA GLY A 496 22.13 -10.94 -23.35
C GLY A 496 22.32 -9.77 -24.31
N GLU A 497 21.78 -8.61 -23.98
CA GLU A 497 22.12 -7.32 -24.59
C GLU A 497 23.23 -6.71 -23.74
N ALA A 498 24.49 -7.02 -24.05
CA ALA A 498 25.58 -6.27 -23.46
C ALA A 498 25.49 -4.86 -24.04
N MET A 499 25.25 -3.84 -23.19
CA MET A 499 25.42 -2.43 -23.57
C MET A 499 26.85 -2.30 -24.16
N ALA A 500 26.92 -2.14 -25.47
CA ALA A 500 28.16 -2.17 -26.24
C ALA A 500 28.78 -0.78 -26.33
#